data_AF-A0A1T5EYX1-F1
#
_entry.id   AF-A0A1T5EYX1-F1
#
_cell.length_a   1.000
_cell.length_b   1.000
_cell.length_c   1.000
_cell.angle_alpha   90.00
_cell.angle_beta   90.00
_cell.angle_gamma   90.00
#
_symmetry.space_group_name_H-M   'P 1'
#
loop_
_entity.id
_entity.type
_entity.pdbx_description
1 polymer ?
#
loop_
_entity_poly.entity_id
_entity_poly.type
_entity_poly.pdbx_seq_one_letter_code
_entity_poly.pdbx_strand_id
1 'polypeptide(L)'
;MTDSDTPAATGPDAGAVFYHGTRADLSVGDLLAPGRASNYADGAPLSWIYFSAALESAVWGCELASGDGRERIYIVEPTGDWFDDPNLTDKKFPGNPTRSYRSRAPLRIVGEVESWTSHPPEALAAMKEGIARLRAEGKNVIID
;
A
#
# COMPACT_ATOMS: atom_id res chain seq x y z
N MET A 1 -25.40 28.27 3.65
CA MET A 1 -24.01 28.61 3.30
C MET A 1 -23.15 28.00 4.37
N THR A 2 -22.74 26.76 4.17
CA THR A 2 -21.72 26.11 5.00
C THR A 2 -20.61 25.77 4.04
N ASP A 3 -19.72 26.74 3.82
CA ASP A 3 -18.39 26.44 3.29
C ASP A 3 -17.68 25.63 4.38
N SER A 4 -17.79 24.31 4.28
CA SER A 4 -16.90 23.41 5.01
C SER A 4 -15.55 23.50 4.31
N ASP A 5 -14.77 24.52 4.68
CA ASP A 5 -13.39 24.71 4.26
C ASP A 5 -12.49 23.70 5.01
N THR A 6 -12.82 22.41 4.87
CA THR A 6 -11.88 21.35 5.20
C THR A 6 -10.81 21.42 4.12
N PRO A 7 -9.55 21.74 4.45
CA PRO A 7 -8.50 21.77 3.45
C PRO A 7 -8.44 20.41 2.75
N ALA A 8 -8.37 20.43 1.42
CA ALA A 8 -8.25 19.22 0.64
C ALA A 8 -6.99 18.46 1.09
N ALA A 9 -7.12 17.14 1.25
CA ALA A 9 -6.00 16.27 1.55
C ALA A 9 -4.84 16.53 0.58
N THR A 10 -3.63 16.68 1.11
CA THR A 10 -2.46 17.03 0.29
C THR A 10 -1.27 16.12 0.56
N GLY A 11 -0.43 15.97 -0.46
CA GLY A 11 0.79 15.16 -0.40
C GLY A 11 1.46 15.05 -1.78
N PRO A 12 2.56 14.28 -1.88
CA PRO A 12 3.26 14.07 -3.14
C PRO A 12 2.35 13.46 -4.22
N ASP A 13 2.60 13.78 -5.48
CA ASP A 13 1.80 13.29 -6.62
C ASP A 13 0.29 13.59 -6.50
N ALA A 14 -0.06 14.71 -5.86
CA ALA A 14 -1.44 15.21 -5.82
C ALA A 14 -2.05 15.27 -7.23
N GLY A 15 -3.23 14.65 -7.39
CA GLY A 15 -3.92 14.51 -8.67
C GLY A 15 -3.60 13.23 -9.46
N ALA A 16 -2.67 12.40 -8.99
CA ALA A 16 -2.45 11.07 -9.56
C ALA A 16 -3.58 10.08 -9.19
N VAL A 17 -3.68 9.01 -9.96
CA VAL A 17 -4.47 7.83 -9.56
C VAL A 17 -3.63 7.01 -8.57
N PHE A 18 -4.24 6.67 -7.44
CA PHE A 18 -3.60 5.87 -6.40
C PHE A 18 -4.19 4.47 -6.34
N TYR A 19 -3.34 3.51 -5.94
CA TYR A 19 -3.65 2.09 -5.91
C TYR A 19 -3.29 1.47 -4.56
N HIS A 20 -4.12 0.54 -4.09
CA HIS A 20 -3.87 -0.26 -2.91
C HIS A 20 -4.02 -1.75 -3.26
N GLY A 21 -2.91 -2.49 -3.23
CA GLY A 21 -2.88 -3.94 -3.41
C GLY A 21 -3.16 -4.67 -2.11
N THR A 22 -4.12 -5.59 -2.11
CA THR A 22 -4.54 -6.34 -0.92
C THR A 22 -5.18 -7.69 -1.28
N ARG A 23 -5.53 -8.47 -0.25
CA ARG A 23 -6.40 -9.65 -0.34
C ARG A 23 -7.73 -9.46 0.39
N ALA A 24 -7.96 -8.27 0.96
CA ALA A 24 -9.23 -7.93 1.59
C ALA A 24 -10.35 -7.79 0.53
N ASP A 25 -11.53 -8.28 0.86
CA ASP A 25 -12.73 -8.16 0.02
C ASP A 25 -13.50 -6.88 0.40
N LEU A 26 -13.29 -5.82 -0.38
CA LEU A 26 -13.86 -4.48 -0.20
C LEU A 26 -14.70 -4.08 -1.42
N SER A 27 -15.63 -3.17 -1.20
CA SER A 27 -16.51 -2.58 -2.20
C SER A 27 -16.23 -1.09 -2.40
N VAL A 28 -16.63 -0.55 -3.56
CA VAL A 28 -16.59 0.89 -3.81
C VAL A 28 -17.43 1.62 -2.77
N GLY A 29 -16.87 2.69 -2.20
CA GLY A 29 -17.44 3.45 -1.09
C GLY A 29 -16.89 3.06 0.28
N ASP A 30 -16.26 1.89 0.42
CA ASP A 30 -15.66 1.47 1.69
C ASP A 30 -14.50 2.38 2.09
N LEU A 31 -14.30 2.52 3.41
CA LEU A 31 -13.15 3.20 3.99
C LEU A 31 -12.18 2.16 4.57
N LEU A 32 -11.00 2.09 3.98
CA LEU A 32 -9.91 1.27 4.45
C LEU A 32 -9.06 2.07 5.43
N ALA A 33 -9.18 1.77 6.72
CA ALA A 33 -8.46 2.46 7.79
C ALA A 33 -7.13 1.76 8.15
N PRO A 34 -6.15 2.49 8.72
CA PRO A 34 -5.01 1.90 9.42
C PRO A 34 -5.43 1.00 10.60
N GLY A 35 -4.47 0.35 11.25
CA GLY A 35 -4.72 -0.55 12.39
C GLY A 35 -4.96 -2.00 11.99
N ARG A 36 -4.45 -2.41 10.84
CA ARG A 36 -4.40 -3.82 10.41
C ARG A 36 -3.03 -4.42 10.66
N ALA A 37 -2.97 -5.74 10.80
CA ALA A 37 -1.71 -6.46 10.89
C ALA A 37 -0.87 -6.25 9.62
N SER A 38 0.45 -6.23 9.76
CA SER A 38 1.35 -6.11 8.62
C SER A 38 1.34 -7.37 7.75
N ASN A 39 1.47 -7.19 6.44
CA ASN A 39 1.69 -8.30 5.51
C ASN A 39 3.12 -8.86 5.57
N TYR A 40 4.07 -8.12 6.11
CA TYR A 40 5.49 -8.41 6.00
C TYR A 40 6.12 -8.88 7.32
N ALA A 41 5.59 -8.48 8.47
CA ALA A 41 6.12 -8.85 9.78
C ALA A 41 5.00 -9.15 10.79
N ASP A 42 5.29 -10.04 11.73
CA ASP A 42 4.40 -10.33 12.85
C ASP A 42 4.56 -9.20 13.90
N GLY A 43 3.46 -8.69 14.45
CA GLY A 43 3.54 -7.59 15.41
C GLY A 43 2.24 -6.84 15.67
N ALA A 44 2.39 -5.67 16.29
CA ALA A 44 1.28 -4.76 16.54
C ALA A 44 0.64 -4.29 15.23
N PRO A 45 -0.66 -3.92 15.23
CA PRO A 45 -1.29 -3.30 14.07
C PRO A 45 -0.55 -2.03 13.63
N LEU A 46 -0.47 -1.81 12.32
CA LEU A 46 0.23 -0.66 11.73
C LEU A 46 -0.53 0.64 11.99
N SER A 47 0.20 1.70 12.32
CA SER A 47 -0.33 3.06 12.50
C SER A 47 -0.65 3.75 11.18
N TRP A 48 -0.23 3.16 10.05
CA TRP A 48 -0.40 3.72 8.72
C TRP A 48 -1.08 2.75 7.76
N ILE A 49 -1.73 3.32 6.75
CA ILE A 49 -2.17 2.60 5.55
C ILE A 49 -1.30 2.99 4.37
N TYR A 50 -0.97 2.02 3.53
CA TYR A 50 0.02 2.14 2.45
C TYR A 50 -0.65 2.04 1.09
N PHE A 51 -0.21 2.85 0.13
CA PHE A 51 -0.73 2.90 -1.22
C PHE A 51 0.32 3.47 -2.18
N SER A 52 0.09 3.44 -3.48
CA SER A 52 1.07 3.90 -4.46
C SER A 52 0.42 4.59 -5.66
N ALA A 53 1.11 5.55 -6.27
CA ALA A 53 0.73 6.09 -7.58
C ALA A 53 1.28 5.27 -8.76
N ALA A 54 1.99 4.17 -8.50
CA ALA A 54 2.45 3.21 -9.50
C ALA A 54 1.67 1.90 -9.35
N LEU A 55 1.04 1.45 -10.45
CA LEU A 55 0.29 0.19 -10.46
C LEU A 55 1.19 -1.01 -10.11
N GLU A 56 2.41 -1.04 -10.65
CA GLU A 56 3.41 -2.09 -10.38
C GLU A 56 3.66 -2.30 -8.88
N SER A 57 3.76 -1.21 -8.11
CA SER A 57 3.95 -1.28 -6.65
C SER A 57 2.73 -1.89 -5.95
N ALA A 58 1.52 -1.64 -6.47
CA ALA A 58 0.30 -2.25 -5.94
C ALA A 58 0.14 -3.72 -6.35
N VAL A 59 0.68 -4.15 -7.51
CA VAL A 59 0.75 -5.57 -7.89
C VAL A 59 1.58 -6.34 -6.85
N TRP A 60 2.77 -5.84 -6.50
CA TRP A 60 3.54 -6.42 -5.40
C TRP A 60 2.76 -6.44 -4.08
N GLY A 61 2.03 -5.36 -3.79
CA GLY A 61 1.19 -5.25 -2.60
C GLY A 61 0.16 -6.38 -2.47
N CYS A 62 -0.57 -6.72 -3.54
CA CYS A 62 -1.58 -7.78 -3.49
C CYS A 62 -0.93 -9.18 -3.52
N GLU A 63 0.10 -9.41 -4.33
CA GLU A 63 0.75 -10.72 -4.46
C GLU A 63 1.48 -11.14 -3.16
N LEU A 64 2.05 -10.17 -2.43
CA LEU A 64 2.75 -10.37 -1.16
C LEU A 64 1.85 -10.21 0.07
N ALA A 65 0.59 -9.80 -0.09
CA ALA A 65 -0.33 -9.65 1.04
C ALA A 65 -0.51 -10.95 1.85
N SER A 66 -0.77 -10.86 3.14
CA SER A 66 -1.08 -12.07 3.92
C SER A 66 -2.52 -12.54 3.67
N GLY A 67 -2.76 -13.85 3.86
CA GLY A 67 -4.07 -14.49 3.73
C GLY A 67 -4.31 -15.21 2.40
N ASP A 68 -5.41 -15.97 2.36
CA ASP A 68 -5.77 -16.85 1.24
C ASP A 68 -6.87 -16.24 0.34
N GLY A 69 -7.21 -14.97 0.59
CA GLY A 69 -8.18 -14.24 -0.23
C GLY A 69 -7.68 -14.01 -1.66
N ARG A 70 -8.61 -13.71 -2.56
CA ARG A 70 -8.29 -13.30 -3.92
C ARG A 70 -7.43 -12.04 -3.89
N GLU A 71 -6.39 -12.00 -4.71
CA GLU A 71 -5.59 -10.79 -4.94
C GLU A 71 -6.46 -9.71 -5.59
N ARG A 72 -6.40 -8.49 -5.06
CA ARG A 72 -7.17 -7.35 -5.52
C ARG A 72 -6.32 -6.09 -5.51
N ILE A 73 -6.57 -5.22 -6.47
CA ILE A 73 -5.96 -3.89 -6.53
C ILE A 73 -7.09 -2.87 -6.61
N TYR A 74 -7.22 -2.07 -5.56
CA TYR A 74 -8.22 -1.02 -5.50
C TYR A 74 -7.66 0.30 -5.97
N ILE A 75 -8.49 1.08 -6.68
CA ILE A 75 -8.25 2.50 -6.91
C ILE A 75 -8.78 3.24 -5.69
N VAL A 76 -7.94 4.10 -5.12
CA VAL A 76 -8.20 4.71 -3.82
C VAL A 76 -8.02 6.22 -3.82
N GLU A 77 -8.79 6.89 -2.97
CA GLU A 77 -8.62 8.31 -2.66
C GLU A 77 -8.21 8.48 -1.20
N PRO A 78 -7.09 9.16 -0.89
CA PRO A 78 -6.75 9.49 0.48
C PRO A 78 -7.77 10.50 1.05
N THR A 79 -8.28 10.23 2.26
CA THR A 79 -9.22 11.14 2.93
C THR A 79 -8.53 12.15 3.85
N GLY A 80 -7.20 12.19 3.82
CA GLY A 80 -6.36 13.11 4.59
C GLY A 80 -4.92 13.06 4.07
N ASP A 81 -4.03 13.84 4.66
CA ASP A 81 -2.66 14.02 4.16
C ASP A 81 -1.88 12.70 4.07
N TRP A 82 -0.95 12.66 3.14
CA TRP A 82 -0.08 11.50 2.91
C TRP A 82 1.36 11.90 2.67
N PHE A 83 2.25 10.94 2.90
CA PHE A 83 3.69 11.14 2.90
C PHE A 83 4.37 9.98 2.17
N ASP A 84 5.61 10.20 1.73
CA ASP A 84 6.45 9.13 1.20
C ASP A 84 6.56 7.97 2.20
N ASP A 85 6.50 6.74 1.68
CA ASP A 85 6.72 5.54 2.46
C ASP A 85 8.22 5.41 2.79
N PRO A 86 8.62 5.53 4.07
CA PRO A 86 10.02 5.43 4.46
C PRO A 86 10.58 4.02 4.31
N ASN A 87 9.77 2.99 4.06
CA ASN A 87 10.27 1.63 3.79
C ASN A 87 10.82 1.50 2.37
N LEU A 88 10.41 2.37 1.45
CA LEU A 88 10.74 2.30 0.01
C LEU A 88 11.44 3.56 -0.51
N THR A 89 11.38 4.66 0.24
CA THR A 89 12.01 5.95 -0.10
C THR A 89 13.41 6.05 0.49
N ASP A 90 14.38 6.50 -0.32
CA ASP A 90 15.79 6.67 0.07
C ASP A 90 16.42 5.42 0.71
N LYS A 91 16.02 4.24 0.23
CA LYS A 91 16.60 2.95 0.64
C LYS A 91 17.62 2.45 -0.37
N LYS A 92 17.17 1.69 -1.35
CA LYS A 92 18.03 1.11 -2.39
C LYS A 92 18.41 2.13 -3.46
N PHE A 93 17.51 3.08 -3.70
CA PHE A 93 17.65 4.13 -4.70
C PHE A 93 17.27 5.49 -4.09
N PRO A 94 17.84 6.60 -4.56
CA PRO A 94 17.49 7.93 -4.09
C PRO A 94 16.04 8.31 -4.47
N GLY A 95 15.36 9.02 -3.58
CA GLY A 95 13.97 9.44 -3.72
C GLY A 95 12.98 8.28 -3.60
N ASN A 96 11.79 8.49 -4.18
CA ASN A 96 10.68 7.54 -4.15
C ASN A 96 10.33 7.03 -5.56
N PRO A 97 11.20 6.22 -6.22
CA PRO A 97 10.96 5.75 -7.58
C PRO A 97 9.75 4.81 -7.69
N THR A 98 9.38 4.16 -6.59
CA THR A 98 8.19 3.29 -6.52
C THR A 98 6.89 4.07 -6.33
N ARG A 99 6.98 5.38 -6.08
CA ARG A 99 5.84 6.27 -5.82
C ARG A 99 4.94 5.69 -4.73
N SER A 100 5.55 5.20 -3.65
CA SER A 100 4.87 4.54 -2.54
C SER A 100 4.66 5.50 -1.38
N TYR A 101 3.47 5.51 -0.82
CA TYR A 101 3.02 6.47 0.17
C TYR A 101 2.35 5.79 1.34
N ARG A 102 2.17 6.57 2.40
CA ARG A 102 1.40 6.19 3.58
C ARG A 102 0.55 7.33 4.11
N SER A 103 -0.59 7.00 4.71
CA SER A 103 -1.46 7.95 5.43
C SER A 103 -1.92 7.40 6.78
N ARG A 104 -2.24 8.30 7.72
CA ARG A 104 -2.97 7.95 8.95
C ARG A 104 -4.48 8.09 8.79
N ALA A 105 -4.92 8.84 7.78
CA ALA A 105 -6.32 8.89 7.43
C ALA A 105 -6.70 7.63 6.63
N PRO A 106 -7.96 7.21 6.66
CA PRO A 106 -8.44 6.14 5.80
C PRO A 106 -8.26 6.44 4.31
N LEU A 107 -8.27 5.40 3.51
CA LEU A 107 -8.40 5.47 2.06
C LEU A 107 -9.82 5.11 1.66
N ARG A 108 -10.45 5.88 0.79
CA ARG A 108 -11.74 5.54 0.20
C ARG A 108 -11.54 4.69 -1.03
N ILE A 109 -12.25 3.58 -1.13
CA ILE A 109 -12.28 2.77 -2.36
C ILE A 109 -13.17 3.46 -3.38
N VAL A 110 -12.62 3.82 -4.54
CA VAL A 110 -13.36 4.48 -5.63
C VAL A 110 -13.46 3.61 -6.89
N GLY A 111 -12.73 2.50 -6.94
CA GLY A 111 -12.79 1.52 -8.01
C GLY A 111 -11.93 0.30 -7.73
N GLU A 112 -11.96 -0.67 -8.64
CA GLU A 112 -11.10 -1.85 -8.63
C GLU A 112 -10.46 -1.98 -10.02
N VAL A 113 -9.16 -2.30 -10.06
CA VAL A 113 -8.47 -2.60 -11.31
C VAL A 113 -8.91 -4.00 -11.76
N GLU A 114 -9.58 -4.08 -12.91
CA GLU A 114 -10.19 -5.33 -13.38
C GLU A 114 -9.16 -6.37 -13.87
N SER A 115 -8.01 -5.90 -14.38
CA SER A 115 -6.96 -6.76 -14.92
C SER A 115 -5.58 -6.12 -14.80
N TRP A 116 -4.58 -6.92 -14.47
CA TRP A 116 -3.16 -6.54 -14.49
C TRP A 116 -2.32 -7.75 -14.90
N THR A 117 -1.06 -7.50 -15.23
CA THR A 117 -0.07 -8.55 -15.47
C THR A 117 0.60 -8.89 -14.14
N SER A 118 0.46 -10.14 -13.68
CA SER A 118 1.19 -10.64 -12.52
C SER A 118 2.69 -10.75 -12.79
N HIS A 119 3.48 -10.74 -11.72
CA HIS A 119 4.91 -11.04 -11.84
C HIS A 119 5.13 -12.49 -12.29
N PRO A 120 6.25 -12.75 -12.98
CA PRO A 120 6.67 -14.13 -13.26
C PRO A 120 6.74 -14.95 -11.96
N PRO A 121 6.27 -16.21 -11.95
CA PRO A 121 6.25 -17.04 -10.75
C PRO A 121 7.60 -17.14 -10.04
N GLU A 122 8.70 -17.19 -10.80
CA GLU A 122 10.06 -17.22 -10.29
C GLU A 122 10.47 -15.92 -9.58
N ALA A 123 10.02 -14.77 -10.06
CA ALA A 123 10.29 -13.47 -9.43
C ALA A 123 9.50 -13.35 -8.12
N LEU A 124 8.24 -13.78 -8.12
CA LEU A 124 7.40 -13.79 -6.92
C LEU A 124 7.95 -14.75 -5.86
N ALA A 125 8.40 -15.94 -6.27
CA ALA A 125 9.04 -16.90 -5.37
C ALA A 125 10.32 -16.33 -4.74
N ALA A 126 11.21 -15.76 -5.56
CA ALA A 126 12.45 -15.16 -5.08
C ALA A 126 12.20 -14.00 -4.09
N MET A 127 11.17 -13.19 -4.32
CA MET A 127 10.79 -12.12 -3.40
C MET A 127 10.28 -12.67 -2.07
N LYS A 128 9.36 -13.65 -2.10
CA LYS A 128 8.82 -14.30 -0.89
C LYS A 128 9.93 -14.96 -0.07
N GLU A 129 10.86 -15.66 -0.72
CA GLU A 129 12.04 -16.24 -0.06
C GLU A 129 12.95 -15.17 0.55
N GLY A 130 13.16 -14.05 -0.14
CA GLY A 130 13.92 -12.91 0.37
C GLY A 130 13.32 -12.34 1.65
N ILE A 131 12.01 -12.10 1.67
CA ILE A 131 11.27 -11.62 2.85
C ILE A 131 11.36 -12.63 4.00
N ALA A 132 11.16 -13.92 3.70
CA ALA A 132 11.25 -14.98 4.71
C ALA A 132 12.64 -15.06 5.35
N ARG A 133 13.71 -14.92 4.55
CA ARG A 133 15.09 -14.88 5.05
C ARG A 133 15.33 -13.66 5.94
N LEU A 134 14.90 -12.47 5.50
CA LEU A 134 15.02 -11.25 6.32
C LEU A 134 14.27 -11.38 7.65
N ARG A 135 13.12 -12.04 7.66
CA ARG A 135 12.37 -12.33 8.89
C ARG A 135 13.14 -13.28 9.80
N ALA A 136 13.67 -14.37 9.28
CA ALA A 136 14.46 -15.34 10.05
C ALA A 136 15.74 -14.73 10.66
N GLU A 137 16.32 -13.74 9.98
CA GLU A 137 17.50 -13.01 10.45
C GLU A 137 17.16 -11.83 11.39
N GLY A 138 15.88 -11.54 11.65
CA GLY A 138 15.44 -10.39 12.44
C GLY A 138 15.72 -9.03 11.78
N LYS A 139 15.97 -9.00 10.47
CA LYS A 139 16.31 -7.81 9.68
C LYS A 139 15.13 -7.21 8.93
N ASN A 140 13.98 -7.87 8.95
CA ASN A 140 12.75 -7.38 8.31
C ASN A 140 12.07 -6.29 9.16
N VAL A 141 12.75 -5.15 9.30
CA VAL A 141 12.27 -4.01 10.09
C VAL A 141 11.30 -3.18 9.26
N ILE A 142 10.09 -2.98 9.78
CA ILE A 142 9.09 -2.09 9.20
C ILE A 142 9.13 -0.77 9.95
N ILE A 143 9.28 0.32 9.21
CA ILE A 143 9.18 1.68 9.73
C ILE A 143 7.70 2.07 9.70
N ASP A 144 7.07 1.98 10.87
CA ASP A 144 5.72 2.48 11.16
C ASP A 144 5.82 3.92 11.70
#